data_AF-A0A821JSM7-F1
#
_entry.id   AF-A0A821JSM7-F1
#
_cell.length_a   1.000
_cell.length_b   1.000
_cell.length_c   1.000
_cell.angle_alpha   90.00
_cell.angle_beta   90.00
_cell.angle_gamma   90.00
#
_symmetry.space_group_name_H-M   'P 1'
#
loop_
_entity.id
_entity.type
_entity.pdbx_description
1 polymer ?
#
loop_
_entity_poly.entity_id
_entity_poly.type
_entity_poly.pdbx_seq_one_letter_code
_entity_poly.pdbx_strand_id
1 'polypeptide(L)'
;MLLITDDDKHTLCSPLSLKLIEAIANHYFCVSYRWLIDCIKYDRTVDESAYEIEGDDTDYHPQGGPKRSRSIDKRQSLFEYICFMIKCTENNEIKMTNDRLQDLITTGDGRVITW
;
A
#
# COMPACT_ATOMS: atom_id res chain seq x y z
N MET A 1 10.32 -5.94 -4.67
CA MET A 1 9.12 -5.98 -5.54
C MET A 1 8.52 -4.58 -5.53
N LEU A 2 7.86 -4.17 -6.61
CA LEU A 2 7.29 -2.83 -6.77
C LEU A 2 5.85 -2.95 -7.28
N LEU A 3 4.99 -2.02 -6.88
CA LEU A 3 3.64 -1.85 -7.42
C LEU A 3 3.64 -0.64 -8.35
N ILE A 4 3.27 -0.85 -9.61
CA ILE A 4 2.94 0.25 -10.53
C ILE A 4 1.44 0.48 -10.43
N THR A 5 1.03 1.71 -10.16
CA THR A 5 -0.37 2.09 -9.97
C THR A 5 -0.73 3.33 -10.75
N ASP A 6 -2.03 3.55 -10.87
CA ASP A 6 -2.58 4.72 -11.53
C ASP A 6 -2.38 5.98 -10.69
N ASP A 7 -2.31 7.10 -11.40
CA ASP A 7 -2.06 8.45 -10.94
C ASP A 7 -2.69 9.39 -11.98
N ASP A 8 -4.00 9.23 -12.19
CA ASP A 8 -4.76 9.91 -13.24
C ASP A 8 -4.55 11.43 -13.22
N LYS A 9 -4.40 12.01 -12.02
CA LYS A 9 -4.30 13.46 -11.80
C LYS A 9 -2.87 13.98 -11.79
N HIS A 10 -1.86 13.14 -12.00
CA HIS A 10 -0.44 13.50 -11.90
C HIS A 10 -0.06 14.07 -10.52
N THR A 11 -0.76 13.63 -9.47
CA THR A 11 -0.59 14.11 -8.10
C THR A 11 0.22 13.16 -7.23
N LEU A 12 0.71 12.03 -7.78
CA LEU A 12 1.31 10.94 -7.00
C LEU A 12 0.35 10.37 -5.94
N CYS A 13 -0.96 10.46 -6.22
CA CYS A 13 -1.99 9.77 -5.44
C CYS A 13 -2.56 8.63 -6.27
N SER A 14 -2.72 7.46 -5.65
CA SER A 14 -3.33 6.30 -6.28
C SER A 14 -4.78 6.15 -5.83
N PRO A 15 -5.69 5.64 -6.67
CA PRO A 15 -6.97 5.13 -6.19
C PRO A 15 -6.76 4.13 -5.05
N LEU A 16 -7.54 4.26 -3.97
CA LEU A 16 -7.47 3.30 -2.86
C LEU A 16 -7.88 1.91 -3.36
N SER A 17 -6.95 0.96 -3.26
CA SER A 17 -7.17 -0.41 -3.71
C SER A 17 -6.52 -1.40 -2.76
N LEU A 18 -7.04 -2.63 -2.76
CA LEU A 18 -6.47 -3.70 -1.95
C LEU A 18 -4.98 -3.97 -2.30
N LYS A 19 -4.63 -3.87 -3.59
CA LYS A 19 -3.23 -4.04 -4.04
C LYS A 19 -2.31 -2.96 -3.46
N LEU A 20 -2.79 -1.72 -3.37
CA LEU A 20 -2.04 -0.62 -2.76
C LEU A 20 -1.82 -0.88 -1.27
N ILE A 21 -2.88 -1.25 -0.53
CA ILE A 21 -2.78 -1.59 0.90
C ILE A 21 -1.79 -2.75 1.12
N GLU A 22 -1.86 -3.80 0.30
CA GLU A 22 -0.97 -4.95 0.37
C GLU A 22 0.48 -4.59 0.07
N ALA A 23 0.72 -3.77 -0.96
CA ALA A 23 2.05 -3.30 -1.30
C ALA A 23 2.64 -2.47 -0.16
N ILE A 24 1.85 -1.58 0.46
CA ILE A 24 2.28 -0.80 1.62
C ILE A 24 2.57 -1.71 2.81
N ALA A 25 1.71 -2.69 3.13
CA ALA A 25 1.93 -3.64 4.22
C ALA A 25 3.21 -4.47 4.03
N ASN A 26 3.55 -4.80 2.78
CA ASN A 26 4.77 -5.55 2.45
C ASN A 26 6.02 -4.66 2.23
N HIS A 27 5.93 -3.36 2.53
CA HIS A 27 7.03 -2.41 2.35
C HIS A 27 7.52 -2.30 0.89
N TYR A 28 6.65 -2.56 -0.09
CA TYR A 28 6.97 -2.46 -1.50
C TYR A 28 7.01 -1.01 -1.96
N PHE A 29 7.85 -0.76 -2.96
CA PHE A 29 7.93 0.53 -3.61
C PHE A 29 6.68 0.72 -4.49
N CYS A 30 5.87 1.73 -4.20
CA CYS A 30 4.66 2.03 -4.96
C CYS A 30 4.96 3.21 -5.88
N VAL A 31 4.87 3.04 -7.21
CA VAL A 31 5.16 4.08 -8.19
C VAL A 31 3.99 4.36 -9.12
N SER A 32 3.91 5.60 -9.59
CA SER A 32 3.05 6.00 -10.70
C SER A 32 3.45 5.29 -12.01
N TYR A 33 2.48 4.92 -12.83
CA TYR A 33 2.70 4.37 -14.18
C TYR A 33 3.56 5.29 -15.07
N ARG A 34 3.62 6.59 -14.77
CA ARG A 34 4.48 7.56 -15.45
C ARG A 34 5.96 7.17 -15.42
N TRP A 35 6.40 6.46 -14.38
CA TRP A 35 7.75 5.89 -14.31
C TRP A 35 8.03 4.96 -15.49
N LEU A 36 7.08 4.08 -15.81
CA LEU A 36 7.20 3.14 -16.92
C LEU A 36 7.22 3.88 -18.26
N ILE A 37 6.41 4.93 -18.41
CA ILE A 37 6.39 5.77 -19.62
C ILE A 37 7.76 6.41 -19.85
N ASP A 38 8.38 6.98 -18.80
CA ASP A 38 9.69 7.60 -18.93
C ASP A 38 10.81 6.57 -19.13
N CYS A 39 10.71 5.38 -18.52
CA CYS A 39 11.63 4.28 -18.82
C CYS A 39 11.62 3.91 -20.31
N ILE A 40 10.43 3.79 -20.91
CA ILE A 40 10.27 3.49 -22.34
C ILE A 40 10.79 4.64 -23.19
N LYS A 41 10.44 5.88 -22.83
CA LYS A 41 10.80 7.08 -23.60
C LYS A 41 12.31 7.32 -23.67
N TYR A 42 13.02 7.08 -22.58
CA TYR A 42 14.47 7.30 -22.51
C TYR A 42 15.30 6.04 -22.79
N ASP A 43 14.65 4.92 -23.10
CA ASP A 43 15.28 3.62 -23.35
C ASP A 43 16.26 3.21 -22.22
N ARG A 44 15.87 3.47 -20.98
CA ARG A 44 16.66 3.17 -19.78
C ARG A 44 15.78 3.12 -18.54
N THR A 45 16.23 2.42 -17.51
CA THR A 45 15.62 2.53 -16.18
C THR A 45 15.92 3.91 -15.59
N VAL A 46 14.86 4.67 -15.29
CA VAL A 46 14.96 5.95 -14.56
C VAL A 46 14.75 5.72 -13.05
N ASP A 47 15.24 6.62 -12.21
CA ASP A 47 15.07 6.53 -10.75
C ASP A 47 13.58 6.54 -10.37
N GLU A 48 13.14 5.49 -9.68
CA GLU A 48 11.76 5.31 -9.24
C GLU A 48 11.31 6.35 -8.20
N SER A 49 12.26 6.94 -7.47
CA SER A 49 12.00 7.83 -6.33
C SER A 49 11.20 9.08 -6.69
N ALA A 50 11.36 9.58 -7.92
CA ALA A 50 10.61 10.73 -8.41
C ALA A 50 9.14 10.43 -8.74
N TYR A 51 8.77 9.14 -8.76
CA TYR A 51 7.44 8.65 -9.10
C TYR A 51 6.79 7.89 -7.95
N GLU A 52 7.39 7.92 -6.75
CA GLU A 52 6.85 7.24 -5.57
C GLU A 52 5.49 7.84 -5.18
N ILE A 53 4.50 6.99 -4.96
CA ILE A 53 3.16 7.37 -4.52
C ILE A 53 3.22 7.93 -3.10
N GLU A 54 2.59 9.09 -2.89
CA GLU A 54 2.59 9.80 -1.61
C GLU A 54 1.36 9.46 -0.75
N GLY A 55 0.27 8.98 -1.36
CA GLY A 55 -0.95 8.60 -0.67
C GLY A 55 -2.00 8.03 -1.60
N ASP A 56 -3.21 7.83 -1.08
CA ASP A 56 -4.37 7.48 -1.87
C ASP A 56 -5.30 8.69 -2.11
N ASP A 57 -6.38 8.49 -2.85
CA ASP A 57 -7.34 9.53 -3.23
C ASP A 57 -8.45 9.78 -2.19
N THR A 58 -8.44 9.07 -1.06
CA THR A 58 -9.38 9.28 0.05
C THR A 58 -8.89 10.35 1.03
N ASP A 59 -7.57 10.54 1.13
CA ASP A 59 -6.96 11.54 1.99
C ASP A 59 -6.87 12.91 1.30
N TYR A 60 -7.36 13.95 1.98
CA TYR A 60 -7.25 15.34 1.50
C TYR A 60 -5.79 15.85 1.51
N HIS A 61 -4.91 15.23 2.31
CA HIS A 61 -3.48 15.52 2.36
C HIS A 61 -2.67 14.22 2.43
N PRO A 62 -1.96 13.84 1.34
CA PRO A 62 -1.10 12.65 1.33
C PRO A 62 -0.05 12.73 2.43
N GLN A 63 0.02 11.71 3.29
CA GLN A 63 0.93 11.72 4.44
C GLN A 63 2.25 10.98 4.19
N GLY A 64 2.50 10.48 2.98
CA GLY A 64 3.69 9.69 2.65
C GLY A 64 3.64 8.28 3.21
N GLY A 65 2.44 7.69 3.36
CA GLY A 65 2.24 6.33 3.91
C GLY A 65 3.13 5.27 3.26
N PRO A 66 3.17 5.16 1.91
CA PRO A 66 4.03 4.21 1.21
C PRO A 66 5.51 4.40 1.53
N LYS A 67 5.99 5.65 1.46
CA LYS A 67 7.39 5.98 1.74
C LYS A 67 7.78 5.69 3.20
N ARG A 68 6.91 6.02 4.16
CA ARG A 68 7.12 5.72 5.58
C ARG A 68 7.23 4.22 5.78
N SER A 69 6.28 3.44 5.26
CA SER A 69 6.30 1.98 5.35
C SER A 69 7.66 1.43 4.89
N ARG A 70 8.14 1.85 3.73
CA ARG A 70 9.42 1.38 3.17
C ARG A 70 10.66 1.83 3.96
N SER A 71 10.58 2.97 4.65
CA SER A 71 11.72 3.58 5.34
C SER A 71 11.85 3.14 6.80
N ILE A 72 10.82 2.50 7.37
CA ILE A 72 10.85 1.95 8.72
C ILE A 72 11.76 0.71 8.74
N ASP A 73 12.51 0.53 9.84
CA ASP A 73 13.29 -0.69 10.04
C ASP A 73 12.33 -1.89 10.05
N LYS A 74 12.64 -2.95 9.31
CA LYS A 74 11.81 -4.18 9.21
C LYS A 74 11.49 -4.82 10.57
N ARG A 75 12.19 -4.41 11.63
CA ARG A 75 11.93 -4.84 13.01
C ARG A 75 10.75 -4.12 13.67
N GLN A 76 10.26 -3.03 13.09
CA GLN A 76 9.13 -2.27 13.61
C GLN A 76 7.90 -2.63 12.79
N SER A 77 7.08 -3.50 13.36
CA SER A 77 5.84 -3.93 12.73
C SER A 77 4.67 -3.10 13.21
N LEU A 78 3.71 -2.84 12.31
CA LEU A 78 2.59 -1.93 12.58
C LEU A 78 1.68 -2.44 13.70
N PHE A 79 1.51 -3.77 13.79
CA PHE A 79 0.59 -4.40 14.72
C PHE A 79 1.28 -5.35 15.70
N GLU A 80 2.58 -5.15 15.95
CA GLU A 80 3.32 -5.92 16.93
C GLU A 80 2.60 -5.88 18.29
N TYR A 81 2.35 -7.05 18.88
CA TYR A 81 1.62 -7.22 20.15
C TYR A 81 0.13 -6.85 20.14
N ILE A 82 -0.48 -6.63 18.97
CA ILE A 82 -1.91 -6.35 18.84
C ILE A 82 -2.69 -7.61 18.44
N CYS A 83 -3.81 -7.85 19.12
CA CYS A 83 -4.75 -8.92 18.78
C CYS A 83 -6.04 -8.35 18.16
N PHE A 84 -6.50 -8.96 17.08
CA PHE A 84 -7.67 -8.56 16.31
C PHE A 84 -8.74 -9.64 16.35
N MET A 85 -9.99 -9.19 16.46
CA MET A 85 -11.18 -10.03 16.29
C MET A 85 -11.95 -9.50 15.10
N ILE A 86 -11.97 -10.27 14.02
CA ILE A 86 -12.66 -9.88 12.79
C ILE A 86 -14.14 -10.20 12.94
N LYS A 87 -14.98 -9.17 13.07
CA LYS A 87 -16.44 -9.29 13.01
C LYS A 87 -16.90 -8.71 11.68
N CYS A 88 -17.35 -9.56 10.77
CA CYS A 88 -17.77 -9.15 9.44
C CYS A 88 -19.09 -8.37 9.50
N THR A 89 -19.16 -7.24 8.80
CA THR A 89 -20.41 -6.56 8.45
C THR A 89 -20.48 -6.43 6.93
N GLU A 90 -21.65 -6.63 6.35
CA GLU A 90 -21.86 -6.81 4.89
C GLU A 90 -21.59 -5.55 4.04
N ASN A 91 -21.23 -4.42 4.64
CA ASN A 91 -20.99 -3.13 3.98
C ASN A 91 -19.53 -2.70 4.11
N ASN A 92 -18.70 -2.99 3.11
CA ASN A 92 -17.36 -2.41 2.99
C ASN A 92 -17.18 -1.79 1.60
N GLU A 93 -16.68 -0.55 1.55
CA GLU A 93 -16.30 0.15 0.32
C GLU A 93 -15.17 -0.60 -0.43
N ILE A 94 -14.33 -1.31 0.32
CA ILE A 94 -13.33 -2.23 -0.21
C ILE A 94 -13.89 -3.65 -0.14
N LYS A 95 -14.18 -4.24 -1.30
CA LYS A 95 -14.55 -5.67 -1.42
C LYS A 95 -13.37 -6.55 -1.02
N MET A 96 -13.28 -6.89 0.26
CA MET A 96 -12.23 -7.72 0.83
C MET A 96 -12.86 -8.86 1.63
N THR A 97 -12.34 -10.08 1.45
CA THR A 97 -12.75 -11.24 2.26
C THR A 97 -12.07 -11.22 3.62
N ASN A 98 -12.64 -11.89 4.61
CA ASN A 98 -12.01 -12.02 5.93
C ASN A 98 -10.63 -12.67 5.86
N ASP A 99 -10.45 -13.66 4.97
CA ASP A 99 -9.15 -14.32 4.77
C ASP A 99 -8.09 -13.29 4.33
N ARG A 100 -8.42 -12.42 3.37
CA ARG A 100 -7.48 -11.39 2.91
C ARG A 100 -7.21 -10.33 3.96
N LEU A 101 -8.21 -9.97 4.77
CA LEU A 101 -8.01 -9.06 5.91
C LEU A 101 -7.11 -9.68 6.98
N GLN A 102 -7.30 -10.97 7.27
CA GLN A 102 -6.45 -11.73 8.17
C GLN A 102 -5.01 -11.81 7.66
N ASP A 103 -4.81 -12.05 6.36
CA ASP A 103 -3.49 -12.01 5.73
C ASP A 103 -2.82 -10.63 5.90
N LEU A 104 -3.56 -9.53 5.73
CA LEU A 104 -3.05 -8.18 5.94
C LEU A 104 -2.67 -7.90 7.39
N ILE A 105 -3.52 -8.30 8.34
CA ILE A 105 -3.24 -8.15 9.78
C ILE A 105 -1.97 -8.90 10.15
N THR A 106 -1.85 -10.15 9.69
CA THR A 106 -0.68 -11.00 9.98
C THR A 106 0.58 -10.53 9.27
N THR A 107 0.47 -9.91 8.08
CA THR A 107 1.59 -9.24 7.41
C THR A 107 2.17 -8.10 8.26
N GLY A 108 1.34 -7.42 9.05
CA GLY A 108 1.78 -6.42 10.03
C GLY A 108 2.07 -6.97 11.43
N ASP A 109 2.36 -8.27 11.56
CA ASP A 109 2.60 -9.01 12.82
C ASP A 109 1.47 -8.97 13.86
N GLY A 110 0.24 -8.66 13.42
CA GLY A 110 -0.95 -8.76 14.24
C GLY A 110 -1.40 -10.21 14.42
N ARG A 111 -2.07 -10.50 15.53
CA ARG A 111 -2.65 -11.82 15.81
C ARG A 111 -4.15 -11.80 15.63
N VAL A 112 -4.71 -12.70 14.83
CA VAL A 112 -6.16 -12.88 14.74
C VAL A 112 -6.61 -13.92 15.76
N ILE A 113 -7.62 -13.58 16.57
CA ILE A 113 -8.23 -14.47 17.54
C ILE A 113 -9.64 -14.88 17.08
N THR A 114 -9.96 -16.16 17.26
CA THR A 114 -11.28 -16.75 17.01
C THR A 114 -11.87 -17.21 18.33
N TRP A 115 -13.20 -17.11 18.47
CA TRP A 115 -13.93 -17.77 19.57
C TRP A 115 -14.26 -19.21 19.21
#